data_AF-A0A109DB90-F1
#
_entry.id   AF-A0A109DB90-F1
#
_cell.length_a   1.000
_cell.length_b   1.000
_cell.length_c   1.000
_cell.angle_alpha   90.00
_cell.angle_beta   90.00
_cell.angle_gamma   90.00
#
_symmetry.space_group_name_H-M   'P 1'
#
loop_
_entity.id
_entity.type
_entity.pdbx_description
1 polymer ?
#
loop_
_entity_poly.entity_id
_entity_poly.type
_entity_poly.pdbx_seq_one_letter_code
_entity_poly.pdbx_strand_id
1 'polypeptide(L)'
;MRHSVYLKLATILIRADLRREEREWQRKVRRSSYELPWNNTHLLKDIGLEADGRPIGFSEPEVVTIERRVRHLRRVLSARIPT
;
A
#
# COMPACT_ATOMS: atom_id res chain seq x y z
N MET A 1 -44.21 9.58 -1.56
CA MET A 1 -42.80 9.63 -2.03
C MET A 1 -41.80 9.44 -0.87
N ARG A 2 -41.71 8.23 -0.30
CA ARG A 2 -40.82 7.92 0.85
C ARG A 2 -39.63 7.01 0.50
N HIS A 3 -39.58 6.48 -0.73
CA HIS A 3 -38.54 5.53 -1.16
C HIS A 3 -37.14 6.15 -1.33
N SER A 4 -37.06 7.44 -1.67
CA SER A 4 -35.78 8.14 -1.81
C SER A 4 -35.03 8.26 -0.47
N VAL A 5 -35.75 8.33 0.66
CA VAL A 5 -35.15 8.40 1.99
C VAL A 5 -34.50 7.08 2.37
N TYR A 6 -35.18 5.96 2.09
CA TYR A 6 -34.64 4.62 2.35
C TYR A 6 -33.40 4.32 1.49
N LEU A 7 -33.41 4.72 0.22
CA LEU A 7 -32.23 4.56 -0.65
C LEU A 7 -31.03 5.40 -0.17
N LYS A 8 -31.27 6.61 0.32
CA LYS A 8 -30.22 7.44 0.93
C LYS A 8 -29.67 6.81 2.22
N LEU A 9 -30.53 6.25 3.06
CA LEU A 9 -30.10 5.56 4.27
C LEU A 9 -29.30 4.29 3.96
N ALA A 10 -29.79 3.47 3.02
CA ALA A 10 -29.12 2.24 2.62
C ALA A 10 -27.69 2.51 2.10
N THR A 11 -27.52 3.54 1.27
CA THR A 11 -26.19 3.91 0.75
C THR A 11 -25.25 4.40 1.84
N ILE A 12 -25.74 5.14 2.83
CA ILE A 12 -24.94 5.56 3.99
C ILE A 12 -24.50 4.35 4.81
N LEU A 13 -25.41 3.42 5.10
CA LEU A 13 -25.11 2.22 5.90
C LEU A 13 -24.10 1.32 5.20
N ILE A 14 -24.28 1.05 3.91
CA ILE A 14 -23.33 0.26 3.10
C ILE A 14 -21.94 0.91 3.12
N ARG A 15 -21.87 2.23 2.94
CA ARG A 15 -20.58 2.95 2.95
C ARG A 15 -19.91 2.93 4.33
N ALA A 16 -20.69 2.97 5.40
CA ALA A 16 -20.18 2.86 6.75
C ALA A 16 -19.61 1.46 7.03
N ASP A 17 -20.29 0.43 6.53
CA ASP A 17 -19.90 -0.97 6.69
C ASP A 17 -18.59 -1.27 5.93
N LEU A 18 -18.50 -0.86 4.66
CA LEU A 18 -17.26 -0.95 3.87
C LEU A 18 -16.08 -0.26 4.56
N ARG A 19 -16.31 0.92 5.16
CA ARG A 19 -15.26 1.62 5.92
C ARG A 19 -14.83 0.87 7.18
N ARG A 20 -15.74 0.13 7.80
CA ARG A 20 -15.44 -0.69 8.98
C ARG A 20 -14.62 -1.91 8.57
N GLU A 21 -15.05 -2.63 7.54
CA GLU A 21 -14.32 -3.77 6.99
C GLU A 21 -12.92 -3.36 6.54
N GLU A 22 -12.78 -2.24 5.83
CA GLU A 22 -11.49 -1.69 5.44
C GLU A 22 -10.58 -1.51 6.67
N ARG A 23 -11.08 -0.90 7.76
CA ARG A 23 -10.27 -0.72 8.97
C ARG A 23 -9.88 -2.04 9.63
N GLU A 24 -10.79 -3.01 9.66
CA GLU A 24 -10.52 -4.34 10.21
C GLU A 24 -9.49 -5.09 9.37
N TRP A 25 -9.62 -5.01 8.04
CA TRP A 25 -8.65 -5.55 7.10
C TRP A 25 -7.28 -4.89 7.25
N GLN A 26 -7.20 -3.57 7.28
CA GLN A 26 -5.95 -2.82 7.49
C GLN A 26 -5.29 -3.14 8.84
N ARG A 27 -6.07 -3.44 9.89
CA ARG A 27 -5.51 -3.95 11.16
C ARG A 27 -4.95 -5.36 11.01
N LYS A 28 -5.65 -6.24 10.30
CA LYS A 28 -5.20 -7.61 10.04
C LYS A 28 -3.94 -7.65 9.19
N VAL A 29 -3.88 -6.86 8.10
CA VAL A 29 -2.71 -6.71 7.23
C VAL A 29 -1.49 -6.22 8.02
N ARG A 30 -1.67 -5.20 8.88
CA ARG A 30 -0.57 -4.73 9.74
C ARG A 30 -0.07 -5.82 10.69
N ARG A 31 -0.95 -6.66 11.25
CA ARG A 31 -0.55 -7.78 12.10
C ARG A 31 0.13 -8.89 11.31
N SER A 32 -0.36 -9.21 10.12
CA SER A 32 0.25 -10.26 9.30
C SER A 32 1.68 -9.92 8.95
N SER A 33 2.04 -8.64 8.76
CA SER A 33 3.44 -8.20 8.58
C SER A 33 4.38 -8.61 9.73
N TYR A 34 3.87 -8.71 10.96
CA TYR A 34 4.65 -9.17 12.12
C TYR A 34 4.71 -10.70 12.24
N GLU A 35 3.71 -11.41 11.72
CA GLU A 35 3.63 -12.88 11.74
C GLU A 35 4.40 -13.54 10.59
N LEU A 36 5.06 -12.77 9.72
CA LEU A 36 5.86 -13.36 8.64
C LEU A 36 6.97 -14.24 9.22
N PRO A 37 7.20 -15.44 8.64
CA PRO A 37 8.26 -16.34 9.07
C PRO A 37 9.62 -15.87 8.54
N TRP A 38 10.10 -14.72 9.04
CA TRP A 38 11.37 -14.08 8.64
C TRP A 38 12.57 -15.02 8.70
N ASN A 39 12.54 -15.99 9.61
CA ASN A 39 13.62 -16.95 9.81
C ASN A 39 13.61 -18.12 8.81
N ASN A 40 12.56 -18.26 7.98
CA ASN A 40 12.44 -19.36 7.03
C ASN A 40 12.45 -18.83 5.58
N THR A 41 13.64 -18.83 4.99
CA THR A 41 13.89 -18.34 3.63
C THR A 41 13.13 -19.11 2.55
N HIS A 42 12.88 -20.40 2.75
CA HIS A 42 12.11 -21.23 1.81
C HIS A 42 10.63 -20.84 1.83
N LEU A 43 10.04 -20.69 3.02
CA LEU A 43 8.64 -20.23 3.14
C LEU A 43 8.46 -18.80 2.63
N LEU A 44 9.43 -17.89 2.88
CA LEU A 44 9.39 -16.55 2.30
C LEU A 44 9.39 -16.60 0.77
N LYS A 45 10.22 -17.45 0.17
CA LYS A 45 10.28 -17.62 -1.29
C LYS A 45 8.97 -18.17 -1.87
N ASP A 46 8.31 -19.10 -1.18
CA ASP A 46 6.99 -19.62 -1.58
C ASP A 46 5.88 -18.57 -1.48
N ILE A 47 5.98 -17.66 -0.51
CA ILE A 47 5.10 -16.49 -0.36
C ILE A 47 5.42 -15.41 -1.42
N GLY A 48 6.54 -15.53 -2.14
CA GLY A 48 7.00 -14.57 -3.13
C GLY A 48 7.74 -13.39 -2.52
N LEU A 49 8.45 -13.58 -1.41
CA LEU A 49 9.28 -12.59 -0.74
C LEU A 49 10.75 -13.04 -0.70
N GLU A 50 11.67 -12.08 -0.89
CA GLU A 50 13.09 -12.25 -0.63
C GLU A 50 13.37 -12.27 0.87
N ALA A 51 14.58 -12.71 1.26
CA ALA A 51 15.01 -12.74 2.66
C ALA A 51 14.96 -11.35 3.32
N ASP A 52 15.09 -10.28 2.54
CA ASP A 52 15.00 -8.89 2.97
C ASP A 52 13.54 -8.39 3.08
N GLY A 53 12.55 -9.26 2.83
CA GLY A 53 11.12 -8.93 2.86
C GLY A 53 10.60 -8.21 1.62
N ARG A 54 11.43 -8.09 0.59
CA ARG A 54 11.05 -7.48 -0.68
C ARG A 54 10.26 -8.48 -1.52
N PRO A 55 9.19 -8.08 -2.20
CA PRO A 55 8.46 -8.99 -3.08
C PRO A 55 9.32 -9.39 -4.29
N ILE A 56 9.41 -10.70 -4.52
CA ILE A 56 10.10 -11.30 -5.67
C ILE A 56 9.30 -10.94 -6.93
N GLY A 57 9.94 -10.26 -7.88
CA GLY A 57 9.34 -9.93 -9.18
C GLY A 57 8.46 -8.67 -9.20
N PHE A 58 8.13 -8.06 -8.06
CA PHE A 58 7.53 -6.72 -8.01
C PHE A 58 8.63 -5.67 -7.92
N SER A 59 9.22 -5.34 -9.07
CA SER A 59 9.82 -4.02 -9.23
C SER A 59 8.69 -3.00 -9.34
N GLU A 60 8.76 -1.87 -8.61
CA GLU A 60 7.89 -0.74 -8.96
C GLU A 60 8.03 -0.49 -10.47
N PRO A 61 6.93 -0.16 -11.19
CA PRO A 61 7.02 0.11 -12.62
C PRO A 61 8.15 1.09 -12.87
N GLU A 62 9.02 0.79 -13.83
CA GLU A 62 10.28 1.52 -14.04
C GLU A 62 10.05 3.05 -14.06
N VAL A 63 8.94 3.46 -14.66
CA VAL A 63 8.43 4.85 -14.71
C VAL A 63 8.39 5.51 -13.33
N VAL A 64 7.85 4.84 -12.31
CA VAL A 64 7.71 5.38 -10.94
C VAL A 64 9.06 5.54 -10.27
N THR A 65 9.98 4.58 -10.49
CA THR A 65 11.33 4.64 -9.94
C THR A 65 12.15 5.76 -10.59
N ILE A 66 12.02 5.93 -11.90
CA ILE A 66 12.67 7.01 -12.68
C ILE A 66 12.14 8.36 -12.21
N GLU A 67 10.82 8.54 -12.07
CA GLU A 67 10.23 9.80 -11.62
C GLU A 67 10.75 10.21 -10.23
N ARG A 68 10.81 9.28 -9.27
CA ARG A 68 11.37 9.56 -7.94
C ARG A 68 12.84 9.96 -8.03
N ARG A 69 13.63 9.27 -8.85
CA ARG A 69 15.06 9.54 -9.02
C ARG A 69 15.29 10.90 -9.66
N VAL A 70 14.53 11.24 -10.70
CA VAL A 70 14.55 12.56 -11.36
C VAL A 70 14.14 13.67 -10.38
N ARG A 71 13.10 13.45 -9.57
CA ARG A 71 12.68 14.42 -8.54
C ARG A 71 13.79 14.70 -7.53
N HIS A 72 14.47 13.66 -7.04
CA HIS A 72 15.59 13.81 -6.12
C HIS A 72 16.78 14.53 -6.77
N LEU A 73 17.16 14.15 -7.99
CA LEU A 73 18.23 14.83 -8.73
C LEU A 73 17.91 16.30 -8.95
N ARG A 74 16.69 16.63 -9.37
CA ARG A 74 16.24 18.02 -9.56
C ARG A 74 16.34 18.81 -8.27
N ARG A 75 15.94 18.22 -7.14
CA ARG A 75 16.01 18.87 -5.81
C ARG A 75 17.45 19.15 -5.39
N VAL A 76 18.35 18.19 -5.61
CA VAL A 76 19.79 18.35 -5.29
C VAL A 76 20.42 19.42 -6.19
N LEU A 77 20.15 19.38 -7.49
CA LEU A 77 20.66 20.36 -8.44
C LEU A 77 20.11 21.77 -8.17
N SER A 78 18.83 21.90 -7.82
CA SER A 78 18.24 23.20 -7.48
C SER A 78 18.73 23.76 -6.14
N ALA A 79 19.11 22.89 -5.20
CA ALA A 79 19.66 23.30 -3.92
C ALA A 79 21.15 23.66 -4.01
N ARG A 80 21.80 23.39 -5.15
CA ARG A 80 23.20 23.75 -5.36
C ARG A 80 23.28 25.25 -5.64
N ILE A 81 23.91 25.98 -4.72
CA ILE A 81 24.26 27.39 -4.94
C ILE A 81 25.25 27.42 -6.12
N PRO A 82 24.98 28.21 -7.17
CA PRO A 82 25.96 28.40 -8.23
C PRO A 82 27.16 29.14 -7.61
N THR A 83 28.28 28.43 -7.47
CA THR A 83 29.59 29.02 -7.19
C THR A 83 30.13 29.70 -8.44
#